data_AF-A0A8C3FQI9-F1
#
_entry.id   AF-A0A8C3FQI9-F1
#
_cell.length_a   1.000
_cell.length_b   1.000
_cell.length_c   1.000
_cell.angle_alpha   90.00
_cell.angle_beta   90.00
_cell.angle_gamma   90.00
#
_symmetry.space_group_name_H-M   'P 1'
#
loop_
_entity.id
_entity.type
_entity.pdbx_description
1 polymer ?
#
loop_
_entity_poly.entity_id
_entity_poly.type
_entity_poly.pdbx_seq_one_letter_code
_entity_poly.pdbx_strand_id
1 'polypeptide(L)'
;MKYLTSDISLPLVPSSIDSHAARGRPALQTAGSILRGKQRHQDEAMKTRMGPGLLLLIFLLPACLAAARRETQYEKFQRQHVDTSGSWEPDPNRYCNLMMPRRNITVFNCKDLNSFVHGALAMITAVCGSGGTQHHGNFYYSNSPFQVTDCQTTGASRWPHCVYRGDVRSKRICVACKNGQPVHYARPSVCRGP
;
A
#
# COMPACT_ATOMS: atom_id res chain seq x y z
N MET A 1 -32.14 37.55 -36.79
CA MET A 1 -33.27 37.86 -35.87
C MET A 1 -32.65 38.18 -34.52
N LYS A 2 -32.49 39.47 -34.17
CA LYS A 2 -33.34 40.24 -33.23
C LYS A 2 -33.51 39.50 -31.88
N TYR A 3 -32.70 39.81 -30.87
CA TYR A 3 -32.87 40.81 -29.79
C TYR A 3 -33.88 40.43 -28.70
N LEU A 4 -33.47 40.72 -27.45
CA LEU A 4 -34.18 40.93 -26.17
C LEU A 4 -33.55 40.04 -25.09
N THR A 5 -32.58 40.44 -24.25
CA THR A 5 -32.54 41.54 -23.25
C THR A 5 -33.87 41.78 -22.55
N SER A 6 -33.93 41.52 -21.25
CA SER A 6 -34.41 42.49 -20.25
C SER A 6 -34.01 42.04 -18.85
N ASP A 7 -33.68 43.04 -18.07
CA ASP A 7 -32.89 43.08 -16.87
C ASP A 7 -33.83 43.46 -15.69
N ILE A 8 -33.25 43.57 -14.48
CA ILE A 8 -33.65 44.51 -13.41
C ILE A 8 -34.55 44.05 -12.21
N SER A 9 -33.90 44.17 -11.04
CA SER A 9 -34.35 44.67 -9.72
C SER A 9 -34.83 43.74 -8.61
N LEU A 10 -33.95 43.59 -7.60
CA LEU A 10 -34.27 43.55 -6.16
C LEU A 10 -34.73 44.93 -5.66
N PRO A 11 -35.47 45.03 -4.54
CA PRO A 11 -34.78 45.43 -3.30
C PRO A 11 -35.36 44.88 -1.96
N LEU A 12 -34.43 44.74 -1.00
CA LEU A 12 -34.42 45.14 0.43
C LEU A 12 -35.53 44.76 1.45
N VAL A 13 -35.04 44.22 2.58
CA VAL A 13 -35.60 43.96 3.93
C VAL A 13 -35.94 45.28 4.68
N PRO A 14 -36.69 45.32 5.81
CA PRO A 14 -36.11 44.97 7.14
C PRO A 14 -37.07 44.49 8.27
N SER A 15 -36.49 43.81 9.29
CA SER A 15 -36.70 43.86 10.77
C SER A 15 -38.12 43.76 11.40
N SER A 16 -38.38 43.13 12.57
CA SER A 16 -37.73 43.35 13.89
C SER A 16 -38.37 42.46 15.01
N ILE A 17 -37.57 42.13 16.05
CA ILE A 17 -37.83 42.22 17.54
C ILE A 17 -38.73 41.14 18.19
N ASP A 18 -38.14 40.18 18.94
CA ASP A 18 -37.94 40.10 20.43
C ASP A 18 -39.22 39.71 21.20
N SER A 19 -39.24 39.07 22.36
CA SER A 19 -38.31 38.46 23.32
C SER A 19 -39.25 37.79 24.37
N HIS A 20 -38.82 36.74 25.08
CA HIS A 20 -39.02 36.62 26.55
C HIS A 20 -38.52 35.27 27.08
N ALA A 21 -37.51 35.36 27.94
CA ALA A 21 -37.03 34.32 28.82
C ALA A 21 -37.81 34.33 30.15
N ALA A 22 -37.94 33.18 30.81
CA ALA A 22 -37.96 33.10 32.27
C ALA A 22 -37.61 31.69 32.77
N ARG A 23 -36.77 31.65 33.81
CA ARG A 23 -36.21 30.48 34.51
C ARG A 23 -37.15 29.95 35.60
N GLY A 24 -36.99 28.68 35.95
CA GLY A 24 -37.36 28.13 37.27
C GLY A 24 -36.83 26.72 37.49
N ARG A 25 -35.97 26.53 38.51
CA ARG A 25 -35.54 25.25 39.14
C ARG A 25 -35.93 25.35 40.63
N PRO A 26 -35.71 24.33 41.49
CA PRO A 26 -35.93 22.88 41.40
C PRO A 26 -36.77 22.39 42.60
N ALA A 27 -37.13 21.10 42.65
CA ALA A 27 -37.52 20.45 43.90
C ALA A 27 -37.03 18.99 43.94
N LEU A 28 -36.46 18.63 45.09
CA LEU A 28 -35.82 17.36 45.45
C LEU A 28 -36.76 16.62 46.43
N GLN A 29 -36.95 15.31 46.28
CA GLN A 29 -37.41 14.36 47.32
C GLN A 29 -37.00 12.94 46.85
N THR A 30 -35.93 12.35 47.42
CA THR A 30 -35.92 11.31 48.49
C THR A 30 -36.83 10.11 48.20
N ALA A 31 -36.26 8.96 47.80
CA ALA A 31 -35.78 7.85 48.65
C ALA A 31 -36.89 6.86 49.06
N GLY A 32 -36.71 5.57 48.72
CA GLY A 32 -37.61 4.49 49.17
C GLY A 32 -37.32 3.16 48.47
N SER A 33 -36.83 2.21 49.25
CA SER A 33 -36.15 0.97 48.84
C SER A 33 -37.09 -0.24 48.77
N ILE A 34 -36.66 -1.27 47.99
CA ILE A 34 -36.82 -2.73 48.23
C ILE A 34 -38.28 -3.26 48.13
N LEU A 35 -38.57 -4.22 47.25
CA LEU A 35 -38.58 -5.66 47.60
C LEU A 35 -38.37 -6.59 46.40
N ARG A 36 -37.66 -7.69 46.71
CA ARG A 36 -37.21 -8.82 45.88
C ARG A 36 -38.37 -9.63 45.30
N GLY A 37 -38.14 -10.25 44.14
CA GLY A 37 -38.89 -11.45 43.77
C GLY A 37 -38.63 -12.02 42.38
N LYS A 38 -37.78 -13.04 42.33
CA LYS A 38 -37.80 -14.19 41.41
C LYS A 38 -36.96 -14.11 40.12
N GLN A 39 -35.72 -14.58 40.25
CA GLN A 39 -34.97 -15.21 39.17
C GLN A 39 -35.84 -16.23 38.43
N ARG A 40 -35.82 -16.19 37.11
CA ARG A 40 -35.84 -17.40 36.30
C ARG A 40 -34.78 -17.25 35.22
N HIS A 41 -33.65 -17.90 35.48
CA HIS A 41 -32.63 -18.26 34.50
C HIS A 41 -33.29 -18.83 33.25
N GLN A 42 -33.09 -18.17 32.11
CA GLN A 42 -32.94 -18.80 30.81
C GLN A 42 -31.89 -18.02 30.05
N ASP A 43 -30.63 -18.20 30.47
CA ASP A 43 -29.51 -18.09 29.53
C ASP A 43 -29.71 -19.24 28.54
N GLU A 44 -30.44 -18.99 27.45
CA GLU A 44 -30.50 -19.89 26.31
C GLU A 44 -29.12 -19.87 25.65
N ALA A 45 -28.17 -20.57 26.28
CA ALA A 45 -26.89 -20.89 25.69
C ALA A 45 -27.20 -21.64 24.39
N MET A 46 -27.00 -20.97 23.26
CA MET A 46 -26.97 -21.59 21.94
C MET A 46 -25.93 -22.70 22.01
N LYS A 47 -26.37 -23.92 22.33
CA LYS A 47 -25.54 -25.12 22.30
C LYS A 47 -25.37 -25.47 20.84
N THR A 48 -24.53 -24.70 20.17
CA THR A 48 -24.02 -24.97 18.84
C THR A 48 -23.41 -26.35 18.93
N ARG A 49 -24.10 -27.38 18.44
CA ARG A 49 -23.53 -28.72 18.25
C ARG A 49 -22.48 -28.57 17.16
N MET A 50 -21.28 -28.15 17.56
CA MET A 50 -20.15 -28.07 16.66
C MET A 50 -19.82 -29.51 16.25
N GLY A 51 -20.28 -29.89 15.06
CA GLY A 51 -19.96 -31.21 14.52
C GLY A 51 -18.44 -31.41 14.45
N PRO A 52 -17.96 -32.66 14.41
CA PRO A 52 -16.52 -32.95 14.30
C PRO A 52 -15.84 -32.17 13.15
N GLY A 53 -16.56 -31.97 12.05
CA GLY A 53 -16.11 -31.15 10.92
C GLY A 53 -15.95 -29.66 11.25
N LEU A 54 -16.83 -29.07 12.07
CA LEU A 54 -16.70 -27.67 12.48
C LEU A 54 -15.53 -27.47 13.45
N LEU A 55 -15.30 -28.44 14.35
CA LEU A 55 -14.13 -28.45 15.23
C LEU A 55 -12.83 -28.56 14.42
N LEU A 56 -12.77 -29.47 13.44
CA LEU A 56 -11.61 -29.61 12.54
C LEU A 56 -11.33 -28.33 11.75
N LEU A 57 -12.36 -27.69 11.18
CA LEU A 57 -12.19 -26.42 10.47
C LEU A 57 -11.62 -25.32 11.38
N ILE A 58 -12.08 -25.23 12.62
CA ILE A 58 -11.62 -24.23 13.59
C ILE A 58 -10.16 -24.43 13.99
N PHE A 59 -9.65 -25.66 14.02
CA PHE A 59 -8.23 -25.92 14.30
C PHE A 59 -7.34 -25.81 13.05
N LEU A 60 -7.86 -26.20 11.87
CA LEU A 60 -7.09 -26.21 10.62
C LEU A 60 -6.96 -24.82 9.99
N LEU A 61 -8.00 -23.97 10.03
CA LEU A 61 -7.95 -22.61 9.47
C LEU A 61 -6.85 -21.73 10.11
N PRO A 62 -6.70 -21.66 11.44
CA PRO A 62 -5.63 -20.91 12.09
C PRO A 62 -4.24 -21.51 11.82
N ALA A 63 -4.12 -22.84 11.78
CA ALA A 63 -2.85 -23.50 11.44
C ALA A 63 -2.42 -23.20 9.99
N CYS A 64 -3.35 -23.22 9.04
CA CYS A 64 -3.11 -22.81 7.65
C CYS A 64 -2.73 -21.33 7.53
N LEU A 65 -3.37 -20.45 8.31
CA LEU A 65 -3.02 -19.02 8.33
C LEU A 65 -1.64 -18.76 8.96
N ALA A 66 -1.29 -19.49 10.02
CA ALA A 66 0.03 -19.43 10.66
C ALA A 66 1.14 -19.99 9.75
N ALA A 67 0.81 -20.91 8.83
CA ALA A 67 1.73 -21.45 7.83
C ALA A 67 1.94 -20.51 6.63
N ALA A 68 1.14 -19.45 6.46
CA ALA A 68 1.35 -18.48 5.39
C ALA A 68 2.66 -17.72 5.63
N ARG A 69 3.71 -18.08 4.89
CA ARG A 69 5.01 -17.42 4.98
C ARG A 69 4.89 -15.97 4.52
N ARG A 70 5.39 -15.06 5.36
CA ARG A 70 5.54 -13.65 5.02
C ARG A 70 6.73 -13.48 4.08
N GLU A 71 6.54 -12.73 2.99
CA GLU A 71 7.62 -12.33 2.07
C GLU A 71 8.74 -11.62 2.83
N THR A 72 9.97 -12.13 2.69
CA THR A 72 11.18 -11.51 3.23
C THR A 72 11.59 -10.29 2.42
N GLN A 73 12.47 -9.45 2.96
CA GLN A 73 12.95 -8.26 2.23
C GLN A 73 13.74 -8.61 0.97
N TYR A 74 14.50 -9.71 0.99
CA TYR A 74 15.25 -10.18 -0.18
C TYR A 74 14.32 -10.75 -1.25
N GLU A 75 13.29 -11.52 -0.88
CA GLU A 75 12.27 -11.99 -1.81
C GLU A 75 11.50 -10.81 -2.44
N LYS A 76 11.15 -9.81 -1.63
CA LYS A 76 10.54 -8.56 -2.12
C LYS A 76 11.46 -7.84 -3.10
N PHE A 77 12.76 -7.73 -2.80
CA PHE A 77 13.74 -7.14 -3.71
C PHE A 77 13.77 -7.89 -5.04
N GLN A 78 13.87 -9.22 -5.01
CA GLN A 78 13.87 -10.05 -6.22
C GLN A 78 12.61 -9.83 -7.05
N ARG A 79 11.43 -9.94 -6.42
CA ARG A 79 10.15 -9.73 -7.09
C ARG A 79 10.07 -8.35 -7.74
N GLN A 80 10.47 -7.30 -7.02
CA GLN A 80 10.31 -5.92 -7.49
C GLN A 80 11.40 -5.49 -8.48
N HIS A 81 12.62 -6.03 -8.38
CA HIS A 81 13.78 -5.42 -9.03
C HIS A 81 14.65 -6.36 -9.86
N VAL A 82 14.43 -7.67 -9.82
CA VAL A 82 15.25 -8.62 -10.59
C VAL A 82 14.45 -9.23 -11.72
N ASP A 83 14.97 -9.19 -12.95
CA ASP A 83 14.45 -9.98 -14.06
C ASP A 83 15.56 -10.86 -14.64
N THR A 84 15.38 -12.17 -14.50
CA THR A 84 16.28 -13.19 -15.06
C THR A 84 15.77 -13.72 -16.39
N SER A 85 14.54 -13.38 -16.78
CA SER A 85 14.05 -13.65 -18.13
C SER A 85 14.76 -12.67 -19.07
N GLY A 86 15.43 -13.19 -20.11
CA GLY A 86 16.16 -12.34 -21.07
C GLY A 86 15.24 -11.35 -21.81
N SER A 87 15.72 -10.73 -22.90
CA SER A 87 14.93 -9.78 -23.70
C SER A 87 13.77 -10.46 -24.47
N TRP A 88 12.70 -10.84 -23.77
CA TRP A 88 11.49 -11.40 -24.37
C TRP A 88 10.52 -10.33 -24.88
N GLU A 89 10.63 -9.10 -24.37
CA GLU A 89 9.83 -7.95 -24.81
C GLU A 89 10.75 -6.79 -25.19
N PRO A 90 10.87 -6.46 -26.49
CA PRO A 90 11.76 -5.42 -26.97
C PRO A 90 11.22 -4.00 -26.75
N ASP A 91 9.89 -3.81 -26.65
CA ASP A 91 9.32 -2.49 -26.34
C ASP A 91 9.36 -2.25 -24.81
N PRO A 92 10.17 -1.29 -24.32
CA PRO A 92 10.30 -1.04 -22.89
C PRO A 92 9.00 -0.54 -22.24
N ASN A 93 8.14 0.18 -22.97
CA ASN A 93 6.85 0.61 -22.45
C ASN A 93 5.94 -0.60 -22.23
N ARG A 94 5.84 -1.48 -23.24
CA ARG A 94 5.06 -2.71 -23.14
C ARG A 94 5.61 -3.63 -22.04
N TYR A 95 6.93 -3.77 -21.95
CA TYR A 95 7.61 -4.50 -20.88
C TYR A 95 7.17 -3.98 -19.51
N CYS A 96 7.24 -2.66 -19.27
CA CYS A 96 6.86 -2.09 -17.98
C CYS A 96 5.37 -2.30 -17.67
N ASN A 97 4.47 -2.08 -18.64
CA ASN A 97 3.04 -2.27 -18.44
C ASN A 97 2.67 -3.74 -18.17
N LEU A 98 3.47 -4.70 -18.65
CA LEU A 98 3.30 -6.12 -18.34
C LEU A 98 3.95 -6.51 -17.01
N MET A 99 5.17 -6.05 -16.74
CA MET A 99 5.97 -6.50 -15.61
C MET A 99 5.52 -5.89 -14.28
N MET A 100 5.14 -4.62 -14.26
CA MET A 100 4.68 -3.95 -13.03
C MET A 100 3.51 -4.70 -12.35
N PRO A 101 2.43 -5.08 -13.06
CA PRO A 101 1.36 -5.90 -12.46
C PRO A 101 1.79 -7.36 -12.24
N ARG A 102 2.51 -8.00 -13.17
CA ARG A 102 2.99 -9.39 -13.00
C ARG A 102 3.84 -9.59 -11.75
N ARG A 103 4.52 -8.54 -11.30
CA ARG A 103 5.35 -8.55 -10.09
C ARG A 103 4.60 -8.06 -8.85
N ASN A 104 3.28 -7.91 -8.90
CA ASN A 104 2.46 -7.42 -7.78
C ASN A 104 2.97 -6.08 -7.21
N ILE A 105 3.35 -5.14 -8.09
CA ILE A 105 3.83 -3.80 -7.70
C ILE A 105 2.67 -2.80 -7.73
N THR A 106 1.61 -3.07 -8.50
CA THR A 106 0.48 -2.16 -8.74
C THR A 106 -0.78 -2.50 -7.93
N VAL A 107 -0.67 -3.31 -6.88
CA VAL A 107 -1.82 -3.87 -6.16
C VAL A 107 -2.67 -2.77 -5.49
N PHE A 108 -2.03 -1.84 -4.78
CA PHE A 108 -2.74 -0.81 -4.00
C PHE A 108 -2.62 0.60 -4.60
N ASN A 109 -1.61 0.83 -5.44
CA ASN A 109 -1.34 2.11 -6.08
C ASN A 109 -0.46 1.89 -7.31
N CYS A 110 -0.34 2.91 -8.16
CA CYS A 110 0.70 2.92 -9.19
C CYS A 110 2.01 3.39 -8.55
N LYS A 111 3.00 2.49 -8.40
CA LYS A 111 4.34 2.86 -7.92
C LYS A 111 4.99 3.77 -8.95
N ASP A 112 5.40 4.98 -8.56
CA ASP A 112 5.87 6.02 -9.49
C ASP A 112 7.07 5.60 -10.32
N LEU A 113 8.08 4.99 -9.69
CA LEU A 113 9.27 4.49 -10.38
C LEU A 113 9.63 3.12 -9.83
N ASN A 114 9.97 2.22 -10.74
CA ASN A 114 10.57 0.94 -10.42
C ASN A 114 11.62 0.57 -11.46
N SER A 115 12.75 0.02 -11.04
CA SER A 115 13.81 -0.43 -11.94
C SER A 115 13.90 -1.95 -11.91
N PHE A 116 13.92 -2.58 -13.07
CA PHE A 116 14.20 -4.01 -13.23
C PHE A 116 15.63 -4.19 -13.73
N VAL A 117 16.45 -4.88 -12.94
CA VAL A 117 17.81 -5.25 -13.25
C VAL A 117 17.80 -6.59 -13.98
N HIS A 118 18.36 -6.59 -15.17
CA HIS A 118 18.47 -7.77 -16.02
C HIS A 118 19.79 -8.48 -15.76
N GLY A 119 19.72 -9.77 -15.43
CA GLY A 119 20.91 -10.59 -15.24
C GLY A 119 20.70 -11.74 -14.26
N ALA A 120 21.72 -12.58 -14.11
CA ALA A 120 21.68 -13.70 -13.18
C ALA A 120 21.55 -13.20 -11.73
N LEU A 121 20.62 -13.79 -10.97
CA LEU A 121 20.38 -13.43 -9.57
C LEU A 121 21.66 -13.47 -8.73
N ALA A 122 22.52 -14.48 -8.94
CA ALA A 122 23.79 -14.60 -8.24
C ALA A 122 24.71 -13.38 -8.43
N MET A 123 24.74 -12.79 -9.63
CA MET A 123 25.56 -11.60 -9.93
C MET A 123 24.99 -10.35 -9.26
N ILE A 124 23.66 -10.23 -9.22
CA ILE A 124 22.99 -9.12 -8.55
C ILE A 124 23.18 -9.21 -7.03
N THR A 125 23.10 -10.42 -6.46
CA THR A 125 23.35 -10.65 -5.03
C THR A 125 24.81 -10.41 -4.66
N ALA A 126 25.76 -10.75 -5.55
CA ALA A 126 27.18 -10.50 -5.34
C ALA A 126 27.53 -9.01 -5.19
N VAL A 127 26.65 -8.07 -5.60
CA VAL A 127 26.84 -6.63 -5.36
C VAL A 127 26.98 -6.31 -3.87
N CYS A 128 26.38 -7.10 -2.99
CA CYS A 128 26.53 -6.98 -1.53
C CYS A 128 27.84 -7.58 -0.98
N GLY A 129 28.83 -7.83 -1.84
CA GLY A 129 30.11 -8.44 -1.52
C GLY A 129 31.11 -8.25 -2.66
N SER A 130 31.62 -9.34 -3.24
CA SER A 130 32.68 -9.31 -4.26
C SER A 130 32.33 -8.58 -5.56
N GLY A 131 31.05 -8.47 -5.89
CA GLY A 131 30.55 -7.81 -7.10
C GLY A 131 30.25 -6.31 -6.92
N GLY A 132 30.47 -5.74 -5.73
CA GLY A 132 30.21 -4.33 -5.46
C GLY A 132 31.26 -3.68 -4.57
N THR A 133 31.13 -2.37 -4.43
CA THR A 133 31.94 -1.54 -3.53
C THR A 133 31.00 -0.83 -2.58
N GLN A 134 31.23 -0.98 -1.27
CA GLN A 134 30.49 -0.25 -0.25
C GLN A 134 30.76 1.25 -0.40
N HIS A 135 29.72 2.06 -0.39
CA HIS A 135 29.85 3.51 -0.55
C HIS A 135 29.58 4.26 0.74
N HIS A 136 28.41 4.07 1.35
CA HIS A 136 28.09 4.62 2.67
C HIS A 136 27.05 3.75 3.36
N GLY A 137 27.08 3.70 4.70
CA GLY A 137 26.15 2.87 5.48
C GLY A 137 26.11 1.44 4.97
N ASN A 138 24.92 0.94 4.62
CA ASN A 138 24.74 -0.37 4.00
C ASN A 138 24.49 -0.32 2.48
N PHE A 139 24.82 0.79 1.82
CA PHE A 139 24.67 0.95 0.37
C PHE A 139 25.93 0.55 -0.40
N TYR A 140 25.72 -0.22 -1.47
CA TYR A 140 26.76 -0.75 -2.34
C TYR A 140 26.46 -0.35 -3.78
N TYR A 141 27.48 0.10 -4.49
CA TYR A 141 27.43 0.22 -5.95
C TYR A 141 27.97 -1.06 -6.58
N SER A 142 27.30 -1.58 -7.61
CA SER A 142 27.86 -2.66 -8.42
C SER A 142 29.18 -2.21 -9.05
N ASN A 143 30.17 -3.09 -9.16
CA ASN A 143 31.46 -2.77 -9.78
C ASN A 143 31.31 -2.59 -11.29
N SER A 144 30.48 -3.44 -11.91
CA SER A 144 30.16 -3.42 -13.33
C SER A 144 28.72 -2.91 -13.57
N PRO A 145 28.42 -2.36 -14.77
CA PRO A 145 27.06 -2.00 -15.13
C PRO A 145 26.18 -3.24 -15.36
N PHE A 146 24.89 -3.08 -15.11
CA PHE A 146 23.83 -4.01 -15.53
C PHE A 146 22.95 -3.35 -16.59
N GLN A 147 22.31 -4.16 -17.42
CA GLN A 147 21.15 -3.70 -18.17
C GLN A 147 19.98 -3.50 -17.21
N VAL A 148 19.33 -2.35 -17.27
CA VAL A 148 18.23 -1.97 -16.38
C VAL A 148 17.11 -1.37 -17.21
N THR A 149 15.87 -1.80 -16.96
CA THR A 149 14.68 -1.10 -17.45
C THR A 149 14.05 -0.29 -16.32
N ASP A 150 14.06 1.02 -16.44
CA ASP A 150 13.36 1.94 -15.55
C ASP A 150 11.92 2.12 -16.02
N CYS A 151 10.96 1.82 -15.15
CA CYS A 151 9.52 1.95 -15.37
C CYS A 151 8.98 3.14 -14.56
N GLN A 152 8.65 4.23 -15.24
CA GLN A 152 8.13 5.45 -14.66
C GLN A 152 6.64 5.60 -15.01
N THR A 153 5.80 5.95 -14.03
CA THR A 153 4.40 6.29 -14.27
C THR A 153 4.27 7.46 -15.24
N THR A 154 3.24 7.40 -16.09
CA THR A 154 2.89 8.50 -16.99
C THR A 154 1.86 9.43 -16.35
N GLY A 155 1.71 10.66 -16.86
CA GLY A 155 0.67 11.58 -16.37
C GLY A 155 -0.77 11.09 -16.59
N ALA A 156 -0.98 10.10 -17.47
CA ALA A 156 -2.28 9.47 -17.69
C ALA A 156 -2.59 8.34 -16.68
N SER A 157 -1.59 7.89 -15.92
CA SER A 157 -1.70 6.75 -15.01
C SER A 157 -2.60 7.07 -13.83
N ARG A 158 -3.63 6.24 -13.60
CA ARG A 158 -4.51 6.35 -12.43
C ARG A 158 -4.82 4.95 -11.91
N TRP A 159 -4.66 4.68 -10.61
CA TRP A 159 -5.02 3.38 -10.06
C TRP A 159 -6.55 3.16 -10.23
N PRO A 160 -7.02 1.98 -10.70
CA PRO A 160 -6.29 0.71 -10.90
C PRO A 160 -5.61 0.54 -12.28
N HIS A 161 -5.77 1.48 -13.20
CA HIS A 161 -5.18 1.46 -14.55
C HIS A 161 -3.82 2.17 -14.60
N CYS A 162 -2.77 1.48 -14.14
CA CYS A 162 -1.42 2.02 -14.14
C CYS A 162 -0.78 1.95 -15.53
N VAL A 163 -0.27 3.08 -16.01
CA VAL A 163 0.38 3.21 -17.32
C VAL A 163 1.80 3.71 -17.16
N TYR A 164 2.75 2.96 -17.71
CA TYR A 164 4.18 3.17 -17.55
C TYR A 164 4.88 3.48 -18.86
N ARG A 165 5.86 4.38 -18.77
CA ARG A 165 6.93 4.56 -19.75
C ARG A 165 8.15 3.77 -19.29
N GLY A 166 8.73 3.00 -20.20
CA GLY A 166 9.96 2.27 -19.97
C GLY A 166 11.17 2.97 -20.59
N ASP A 167 12.32 2.84 -19.95
CA ASP A 167 13.61 3.33 -20.44
C ASP A 167 14.71 2.32 -20.13
N VAL A 168 15.42 1.85 -21.16
CA VAL A 168 16.48 0.83 -21.01
C VAL A 168 17.83 1.52 -20.94
N ARG A 169 18.62 1.19 -19.91
CA ARG A 169 19.95 1.78 -19.69
C ARG A 169 20.94 0.72 -19.25
N SER A 170 22.17 0.85 -19.74
CA SER A 170 23.32 0.18 -19.11
C SER A 170 23.86 1.09 -18.01
N LYS A 171 23.77 0.68 -16.75
CA LYS A 171 24.22 1.51 -15.62
C LYS A 171 24.67 0.67 -14.44
N ARG A 172 25.58 1.21 -13.64
CA ARG A 172 25.87 0.69 -12.30
C ARG A 172 24.63 0.85 -11.45
N ILE A 173 24.29 -0.19 -10.69
CA ILE A 173 23.15 -0.16 -9.77
C ILE A 173 23.65 0.16 -8.37
N CYS A 174 22.75 0.70 -7.55
CA CYS A 174 23.01 0.89 -6.15
C CYS A 174 21.92 0.22 -5.32
N VAL A 175 22.34 -0.58 -4.34
CA VAL A 175 21.44 -1.37 -3.50
C VAL A 175 21.82 -1.22 -2.05
N ALA A 176 20.82 -1.23 -1.17
CA ALA A 176 21.04 -1.41 0.26
C ALA A 176 21.12 -2.91 0.55
N CYS A 177 22.12 -3.31 1.32
CA CYS A 177 22.41 -4.70 1.65
C CYS A 177 22.12 -4.99 3.12
N LYS A 178 21.68 -6.22 3.41
CA LYS A 178 21.54 -6.76 4.76
C LYS A 178 21.96 -8.22 4.74
N ASN A 179 22.92 -8.61 5.60
CA ASN A 179 23.44 -9.98 5.68
C ASN A 179 23.89 -10.54 4.31
N GLY A 180 24.58 -9.72 3.50
CA GLY A 180 25.05 -10.12 2.16
C GLY A 180 23.96 -10.19 1.09
N GLN A 181 22.71 -9.81 1.38
CA GLN A 181 21.61 -9.83 0.42
C GLN A 181 21.08 -8.41 0.12
N PRO A 182 20.73 -8.10 -1.14
CA PRO A 182 20.12 -6.84 -1.48
C PRO A 182 18.67 -6.79 -0.98
N VAL A 183 18.31 -5.73 -0.27
CA VAL A 183 16.95 -5.55 0.31
C VAL A 183 16.24 -4.32 -0.24
N HIS A 184 16.96 -3.40 -0.89
CA HIS A 184 16.39 -2.19 -1.47
C HIS A 184 17.18 -1.75 -2.71
N TYR A 185 16.47 -1.37 -3.78
CA TYR A 185 17.07 -0.70 -4.94
C TYR A 185 16.98 0.81 -4.74
N ALA A 186 18.12 1.49 -4.69
CA ALA A 186 18.18 2.91 -4.37
C ALA A 186 18.41 3.76 -5.61
N ARG A 187 17.76 4.94 -5.61
CA ARG A 187 18.02 5.96 -6.61
C ARG A 187 19.42 6.55 -6.40
N PRO A 188 20.08 7.08 -7.45
CA PRO A 188 21.40 7.70 -7.33
C PRO A 188 21.47 8.80 -6.26
N SER A 189 20.40 9.59 -6.08
CA SER A 189 20.35 10.63 -5.04
C SER A 189 20.44 10.07 -3.62
N VAL A 190 19.74 8.96 -3.34
CA VAL A 190 19.80 8.29 -2.03
C VAL A 190 21.18 7.65 -1.83
N CYS A 191 21.76 7.08 -2.89
CA CYS A 191 23.02 6.38 -2.78
C CYS A 191 24.26 7.25 -2.62
N ARG A 192 24.22 8.54 -2.98
CA ARG A 192 25.32 9.46 -2.73
C ARG A 192 25.51 9.79 -1.24
N GLY A 193 24.52 9.47 -0.40
CA GLY A 193 24.51 9.85 1.01
C GLY A 193 23.94 11.26 1.22
N PRO A 194 23.72 11.64 2.49
CA PRO A 194 23.31 12.99 2.88
C PRO A 194 24.39 14.05 2.61
#